data_AF-A0A9W7J2H5-F1
#
_entry.id   AF-A0A9W7J2H5-F1
#
_cell.length_a   1.000
_cell.length_b   1.000
_cell.length_c   1.000
_cell.angle_alpha   90.00
_cell.angle_beta   90.00
_cell.angle_gamma   90.00
#
_symmetry.space_group_name_H-M   'P 1'
#
loop_
_entity.id
_entity.type
_entity.pdbx_description
1 polymer ?
#
loop_
_entity_poly.entity_id
_entity_poly.type
_entity_poly.pdbx_seq_one_letter_code
_entity_poly.pdbx_strand_id
1 'polypeptide(L)'
;MEGIAKRWFRWMQRRRQLAGWDHLIEAIQKRFAIIEIESPKGQLTELTQTTTVEDYQNRFEEIALRTSDLPEIFLIQCFISSLPVDIKNEVLASQVNMMQEVVAVARFHEAKTIEDKHVLGRSGGPKLPPLLPTPVYAPSGLKTFQ
;
A
#
# COMPACT_ATOMS: atom_id res chain seq x y z
N MET A 1 11.47 -32.46 -11.55
CA MET A 1 10.08 -32.00 -11.77
C MET A 1 9.11 -32.95 -11.09
N GLU A 2 8.27 -32.43 -10.20
CA GLU A 2 7.27 -33.21 -9.47
C GLU A 2 5.86 -32.64 -9.65
N GLY A 3 4.83 -33.42 -9.29
CA GLY A 3 3.44 -32.95 -9.29
C GLY A 3 2.89 -32.49 -10.66
N ILE A 4 2.24 -31.32 -10.66
CA ILE A 4 1.48 -30.75 -11.78
C ILE A 4 2.39 -30.47 -13.00
N ALA A 5 3.62 -30.00 -12.76
CA ALA A 5 4.60 -29.71 -13.82
C ALA A 5 4.99 -30.98 -14.61
N LYS A 6 5.22 -32.10 -13.92
CA LYS A 6 5.55 -33.40 -14.55
C LYS A 6 4.41 -33.93 -15.41
N ARG A 7 3.15 -33.81 -14.94
CA ARG A 7 1.97 -34.25 -15.71
C ARG A 7 1.77 -33.41 -16.96
N TRP A 8 1.91 -32.09 -16.85
CA TRP A 8 1.82 -31.20 -18.00
C TRP A 8 2.91 -31.46 -19.04
N PHE A 9 4.17 -31.61 -18.61
CA PHE A 9 5.27 -31.87 -19.53
C PHE A 9 5.05 -33.16 -20.33
N ARG A 10 4.60 -34.24 -19.67
CA ARG A 10 4.22 -35.49 -20.35
C ARG A 10 3.07 -35.33 -21.34
N TRP A 11 2.09 -34.48 -21.03
CA TRP A 11 0.98 -34.16 -21.94
C TRP A 11 1.46 -33.41 -23.19
N MET A 12 2.35 -32.41 -23.03
CA MET A 12 2.97 -31.67 -24.14
C MET A 12 3.80 -32.58 -25.05
N GLN A 13 4.60 -33.48 -24.46
CA GLN A 13 5.39 -34.46 -25.20
C GLN A 13 4.50 -35.40 -26.03
N ARG A 14 3.40 -35.89 -25.45
CA ARG A 14 2.46 -36.78 -26.14
C ARG A 14 1.80 -36.10 -27.34
N ARG A 15 1.55 -34.79 -27.26
CA ARG A 15 0.96 -34.00 -28.36
C ARG A 15 1.98 -33.51 -29.39
N ARG A 16 3.26 -33.88 -29.26
CA ARG A 16 4.38 -33.38 -30.09
C ARG A 16 4.41 -31.85 -30.20
N GLN A 17 4.03 -31.16 -29.12
CA GLN A 17 3.98 -29.69 -29.07
C GLN A 17 5.33 -29.05 -28.71
N LEU A 18 6.36 -29.86 -28.46
CA LEU A 18 7.71 -29.41 -28.14
C LEU A 18 8.61 -29.67 -29.35
N ALA A 19 8.74 -28.65 -30.22
CA ALA A 19 9.56 -28.72 -31.43
C ALA A 19 11.06 -28.48 -31.19
N GLY A 20 11.44 -28.09 -29.97
CA GLY A 20 12.80 -27.76 -29.58
C GLY A 20 12.88 -27.13 -28.20
N TRP A 21 14.10 -26.74 -27.80
CA TRP A 21 14.35 -26.09 -26.52
C TRP A 21 13.60 -24.75 -26.39
N ASP A 22 13.61 -23.91 -27.43
CA ASP A 22 12.95 -22.60 -27.39
C ASP A 22 11.43 -22.72 -27.18
N HIS A 23 10.79 -23.67 -27.87
CA HIS A 23 9.37 -23.96 -27.70
C HIS A 23 9.03 -24.48 -26.30
N LEU A 24 9.97 -25.21 -25.67
CA LEU A 24 9.81 -25.65 -24.29
C LEU A 24 9.89 -24.48 -23.32
N ILE A 25 10.85 -23.56 -23.51
CA ILE A 25 10.98 -22.36 -22.68
C ILE A 25 9.74 -21.48 -22.81
N GLU A 26 9.27 -21.22 -24.02
CA GLU A 26 8.04 -20.44 -24.27
C GLU A 26 6.81 -21.11 -23.64
N ALA A 27 6.70 -22.43 -23.75
CA ALA A 27 5.62 -23.20 -23.15
C ALA A 27 5.65 -23.17 -21.61
N ILE A 28 6.85 -23.23 -21.02
CA ILE A 28 7.03 -23.12 -19.56
C ILE A 28 6.66 -21.71 -19.11
N GLN A 29 7.13 -20.67 -19.81
CA GLN A 29 6.74 -19.29 -19.54
C GLN A 29 5.22 -19.11 -19.64
N LYS A 30 4.57 -19.56 -20.72
CA LYS A 30 3.11 -19.42 -20.86
C LYS A 30 2.29 -20.09 -19.75
N ARG A 31 2.77 -21.18 -19.17
CA ARG A 31 2.02 -21.95 -18.16
C ARG A 31 2.38 -21.62 -16.72
N PHE A 32 3.64 -21.28 -16.48
CA PHE A 32 4.19 -21.12 -15.13
C PHE A 32 4.86 -19.78 -14.91
N ALA A 33 5.04 -18.93 -15.93
CA ALA A 33 5.30 -17.54 -15.63
C ALA A 33 4.06 -17.00 -14.91
N ILE A 34 4.31 -16.31 -13.82
CA ILE A 34 3.38 -15.33 -13.32
C ILE A 34 3.28 -14.31 -14.46
N ILE A 35 2.17 -14.33 -15.19
CA ILE A 35 1.86 -13.25 -16.11
C ILE A 35 1.58 -12.07 -15.20
N GLU A 36 2.59 -11.24 -15.00
CA GLU A 36 2.39 -9.96 -14.36
C GLU A 36 1.44 -9.18 -15.26
N ILE A 37 0.22 -8.97 -14.76
CA ILE A 37 -0.86 -8.29 -15.50
C ILE A 37 -0.38 -6.90 -15.95
N GLU A 38 0.54 -6.33 -15.18
CA GLU A 38 1.14 -5.04 -15.41
C GLU A 38 2.67 -5.15 -15.43
N SER A 39 3.34 -4.39 -16.30
CA SER A 39 4.80 -4.30 -16.28
C SER A 39 5.30 -3.82 -14.91
N PRO A 40 6.50 -4.24 -14.44
CA PRO A 40 7.08 -3.74 -13.20
C PRO A 40 7.12 -2.20 -13.10
N LYS A 41 7.35 -1.52 -14.24
CA LYS A 41 7.28 -0.06 -14.32
C LYS A 41 5.87 0.47 -14.03
N GLY A 42 4.84 -0.18 -14.56
CA GLY A 42 3.44 0.16 -14.26
C GLY A 42 3.13 -0.06 -12.77
N GLN A 43 3.56 -1.21 -12.23
CA GLN A 43 3.41 -1.52 -10.81
C GLN A 43 4.07 -0.44 -9.92
N LEU A 44 5.23 0.11 -10.30
CA LEU A 44 5.86 1.23 -9.58
C LEU A 44 5.04 2.53 -9.64
N THR A 45 4.38 2.80 -10.77
CA THR A 45 3.58 4.02 -10.93
C THR A 45 2.23 3.94 -10.22
N GLU A 46 1.68 2.75 -10.06
CA GLU A 46 0.41 2.51 -9.35
C GLU A 46 0.61 2.26 -7.85
N LEU A 47 1.82 1.87 -7.42
CA LEU A 47 2.13 1.61 -6.02
C LEU A 47 1.91 2.87 -5.19
N THR A 48 1.06 2.79 -4.16
CA THR A 48 0.80 3.89 -3.22
C THR A 48 1.08 3.45 -1.79
N GLN A 49 1.52 4.39 -0.95
CA GLN A 49 1.68 4.11 0.48
C GLN A 49 0.30 3.91 1.13
N THR A 50 0.05 2.72 1.66
CA THR A 50 -1.22 2.37 2.34
C THR A 50 -1.09 2.21 3.85
N THR A 51 0.06 1.74 4.32
CA THR A 51 0.36 1.54 5.75
C THR A 51 1.51 2.44 6.17
N THR A 52 2.67 1.85 6.49
CA THR A 52 3.86 2.56 6.92
C THR A 52 4.75 2.89 5.72
N VAL A 53 5.62 3.90 5.86
CA VAL A 53 6.69 4.16 4.89
C VAL A 53 7.63 2.95 4.78
N GLU A 54 7.75 2.09 5.81
CA GLU A 54 8.53 0.83 5.76
C GLU A 54 7.98 -0.17 4.79
N ASP A 55 6.70 -0.51 4.98
CA ASP A 55 6.04 -1.53 4.17
C ASP A 55 6.00 -1.06 2.72
N TYR A 56 5.79 0.24 2.53
CA TYR A 56 5.82 0.86 1.22
C TYR A 56 7.22 0.79 0.60
N GLN A 57 8.28 1.17 1.32
CA GLN A 57 9.67 1.08 0.86
C GLN A 57 10.04 -0.35 0.44
N ASN A 58 9.75 -1.34 1.30
CA ASN A 58 10.06 -2.75 1.01
C ASN A 58 9.38 -3.24 -0.28
N ARG A 59 8.10 -2.89 -0.49
CA ARG A 59 7.37 -3.22 -1.73
C ARG A 59 7.93 -2.49 -2.93
N PHE A 60 8.30 -1.22 -2.78
CA PHE A 60 8.89 -0.43 -3.85
C PHE A 60 10.22 -1.05 -4.29
N GLU A 61 11.09 -1.42 -3.35
CA GLU A 61 12.37 -2.07 -3.61
C GLU A 61 12.19 -3.43 -4.29
N GLU A 62 11.22 -4.25 -3.86
CA GLU A 62 10.91 -5.54 -4.49
C GLU A 62 10.54 -5.40 -5.98
N ILE A 63 9.73 -4.40 -6.31
CA ILE A 63 9.31 -4.14 -7.70
C ILE A 63 10.48 -3.50 -8.48
N ALA A 64 11.23 -2.58 -7.86
CA ALA A 64 12.37 -1.92 -8.49
C ALA A 64 13.49 -2.91 -8.84
N LEU A 65 13.72 -3.95 -8.03
CA LEU A 65 14.69 -5.01 -8.33
C LEU A 65 14.33 -5.84 -9.58
N ARG A 66 13.04 -5.86 -9.97
CA ARG A 66 12.56 -6.50 -11.20
C ARG A 66 12.71 -5.61 -12.43
N THR A 67 13.05 -4.32 -12.26
CA THR A 67 13.38 -3.38 -13.34
C THR A 67 14.90 -3.19 -13.41
N SER A 68 15.50 -3.38 -14.58
CA SER A 68 16.97 -3.24 -14.76
C SER A 68 17.37 -2.01 -15.59
N ASP A 69 16.39 -1.25 -16.08
CA ASP A 69 16.54 -0.23 -17.12
C ASP A 69 15.97 1.14 -16.72
N LEU A 70 15.54 1.32 -15.47
CA LEU A 70 14.95 2.58 -15.01
C LEU A 70 16.00 3.53 -14.41
N PRO A 71 16.03 4.81 -14.83
CA PRO A 71 16.88 5.82 -14.20
C PRO A 71 16.50 6.06 -12.73
N GLU A 72 17.49 6.31 -11.87
CA GLU A 72 17.26 6.60 -10.45
C GLU A 72 16.32 7.80 -10.25
N ILE A 73 16.45 8.84 -11.09
CA ILE A 73 15.57 10.02 -11.07
C ILE A 73 14.10 9.62 -11.26
N PHE A 74 13.82 8.65 -12.14
CA PHE A 74 12.46 8.16 -12.35
C PHE A 74 11.94 7.44 -11.11
N LEU A 75 12.77 6.61 -10.47
CA LEU A 75 12.41 5.93 -9.22
C LEU A 75 12.09 6.93 -8.11
N ILE A 76 12.92 7.97 -7.95
CA ILE A 76 12.68 9.05 -6.98
C ILE A 76 11.34 9.74 -7.26
N GLN A 77 11.06 10.09 -8.52
CA GLN A 77 9.80 10.73 -8.90
C GLN A 77 8.59 9.83 -8.63
N CYS A 78 8.67 8.55 -8.98
CA CYS A 78 7.64 7.56 -8.64
C CYS A 78 7.41 7.54 -7.13
N PHE A 79 8.49 7.37 -6.34
CA PHE A 79 8.42 7.29 -4.88
C PHE A 79 7.70 8.52 -4.29
N ILE A 80 8.14 9.73 -4.66
CA ILE A 80 7.53 10.98 -4.18
C ILE A 80 6.06 11.09 -4.62
N SER A 81 5.73 10.66 -5.84
CA SER A 81 4.37 10.77 -6.37
C SER A 81 3.34 9.92 -5.61
N SER A 82 3.78 8.79 -5.06
CA SER A 82 2.98 7.78 -4.36
C SER A 82 2.89 7.95 -2.84
N LEU A 83 3.62 8.92 -2.28
CA LEU A 83 3.50 9.30 -0.87
C LEU A 83 2.20 10.08 -0.63
N PRO A 84 1.62 9.98 0.58
CA PRO A 84 0.48 10.80 0.97
C PRO A 84 0.85 12.29 0.91
N VAL A 85 -0.14 13.13 0.56
CA VAL A 85 0.08 14.57 0.29
C VAL A 85 0.81 15.30 1.41
N ASP A 86 0.51 14.96 2.67
CA ASP A 86 1.08 15.56 3.86
C ASP A 86 2.61 15.36 3.91
N ILE A 87 3.07 14.14 3.57
CA ILE A 87 4.50 13.78 3.55
C ILE A 87 5.15 14.28 2.26
N LYS A 88 4.45 14.14 1.13
CA LYS A 88 4.94 14.54 -0.20
C LYS A 88 5.38 16.01 -0.25
N ASN A 89 4.59 16.92 0.33
CA ASN A 89 4.90 18.35 0.32
C ASN A 89 6.21 18.65 1.07
N GLU A 90 6.45 17.97 2.17
CA GLU A 90 7.63 18.14 3.02
C GLU A 90 8.89 17.58 2.36
N VAL A 91 8.77 16.44 1.67
CA VAL A 91 9.84 15.87 0.86
C VAL A 91 10.21 16.81 -0.29
N LEU A 92 9.22 17.40 -0.98
CA LEU A 92 9.45 18.37 -2.06
C LEU A 92 10.11 19.66 -1.54
N ALA A 93 9.76 20.11 -0.33
CA ALA A 93 10.39 21.27 0.30
C ALA A 93 11.87 21.02 0.64
N SER A 94 12.25 19.77 0.89
CA SER A 94 13.60 19.38 1.30
C SER A 94 14.61 19.25 0.15
N GLN A 95 14.18 19.40 -1.11
CA GLN A 95 15.03 19.34 -2.32
C GLN A 95 16.01 18.15 -2.36
N VAL A 96 15.54 16.99 -1.93
CA VAL A 96 16.32 15.74 -1.89
C VAL A 96 16.57 15.18 -3.29
N ASN A 97 17.77 14.66 -3.52
CA ASN A 97 18.21 14.18 -4.85
C ASN A 97 18.63 12.71 -4.86
N MET A 98 18.56 12.03 -3.72
CA MET A 98 18.93 10.63 -3.56
C MET A 98 17.80 9.83 -2.91
N MET A 99 17.60 8.58 -3.35
CA MET A 99 16.53 7.73 -2.82
C MET A 99 16.60 7.58 -1.29
N GLN A 100 17.80 7.41 -0.74
CA GLN A 100 18.01 7.28 0.70
C GLN A 100 17.56 8.53 1.48
N GLU A 101 17.79 9.73 0.95
CA GLU A 101 17.36 10.99 1.55
C GLU A 101 15.83 11.12 1.51
N VAL A 102 15.22 10.79 0.37
CA VAL A 102 13.75 10.78 0.20
C VAL A 102 13.09 9.88 1.25
N VAL A 103 13.62 8.66 1.43
CA VAL A 103 13.13 7.71 2.44
C VAL A 103 13.29 8.27 3.85
N ALA A 104 14.46 8.83 4.17
CA ALA A 104 14.73 9.38 5.50
C ALA A 104 13.78 10.55 5.84
N VAL A 105 13.55 11.47 4.91
CA VAL A 105 12.61 12.58 5.09
C VAL A 105 11.18 12.04 5.21
N ALA A 106 10.76 11.10 4.37
CA ALA A 106 9.42 10.51 4.44
C ALA A 106 9.14 9.86 5.81
N ARG A 107 10.12 9.11 6.33
CA ARG A 107 10.06 8.49 7.66
C ARG A 107 9.95 9.51 8.79
N PHE A 108 10.73 10.57 8.72
CA PHE A 108 10.71 11.63 9.73
C PHE A 108 9.33 12.30 9.79
N HIS A 109 8.75 12.62 8.64
CA HIS A 109 7.43 13.25 8.58
C HIS A 109 6.28 12.31 8.93
N GLU A 110 6.39 11.01 8.64
CA GLU A 110 5.45 9.99 9.13
C GLU A 110 5.43 9.96 10.67
N ALA A 111 6.60 9.89 11.32
CA ALA A 111 6.70 9.86 12.77
C ALA A 111 6.09 11.12 13.42
N LYS A 112 6.39 12.30 12.87
CA LYS A 112 5.82 13.57 13.32
C LYS A 112 4.30 13.61 13.18
N THR A 113 3.77 13.13 12.06
CA THR A 113 2.32 13.10 11.80
C THR A 113 1.57 12.17 12.76
N ILE A 114 2.18 11.04 13.13
CA ILE A 114 1.63 10.12 14.13
C ILE A 114 1.59 10.78 15.52
N GLU A 115 2.64 11.50 15.89
CA GLU A 115 2.71 12.22 17.16
C GLU A 115 1.65 13.32 17.25
N ASP A 116 1.49 14.14 16.21
CA ASP A 116 0.46 15.19 16.15
C ASP A 116 -0.96 14.62 16.27
N LYS A 117 -1.25 13.50 15.58
CA LYS A 117 -2.54 12.79 15.68
C LYS A 117 -2.78 12.23 17.09
N HIS A 118 -1.74 11.75 17.76
CA HIS A 118 -1.84 11.24 19.11
C HIS A 118 -2.05 12.36 20.14
N VAL A 119 -1.44 13.53 19.95
CA VAL A 119 -1.68 14.73 20.76
C VAL A 119 -3.11 15.24 20.59
N LEU A 120 -3.62 15.31 19.35
CA LEU A 120 -5.01 15.70 19.06
C LEU A 120 -6.02 14.67 19.58
N GLY A 121 -5.72 13.37 19.50
CA GLY A 121 -6.58 12.29 20.01
C GLY A 121 -6.63 12.18 21.54
N ARG A 122 -5.61 12.67 22.25
CA ARG A 122 -5.60 12.79 23.71
C ARG A 122 -6.37 13.99 24.24
N SER A 123 -6.71 14.93 23.38
CA SER A 123 -7.60 16.04 23.72
C SER A 123 -9.05 15.56 23.72
N GLY A 124 -9.38 14.71 24.71
CA GLY A 124 -10.74 14.63 25.21
C GLY A 124 -11.12 16.04 25.63
N GLY A 125 -11.85 16.74 24.77
CA GLY A 125 -12.27 18.12 25.01
C GLY A 125 -12.96 18.24 26.37
N PRO A 126 -12.99 19.45 26.97
CA PRO A 126 -13.70 19.66 28.22
C PRO A 126 -15.13 19.13 28.04
N LYS A 127 -15.54 18.16 28.88
CA LYS A 127 -16.93 17.69 28.93
C LYS A 127 -17.80 18.92 29.20
N LEU A 128 -18.39 19.49 28.15
CA LEU A 128 -19.32 20.59 28.30
C LEU A 128 -20.49 20.08 29.14
N PRO A 129 -20.88 20.76 30.23
CA PRO A 129 -22.07 20.40 30.96
C PRO A 129 -23.29 20.50 30.02
N PRO A 130 -24.28 19.60 30.14
CA PRO A 130 -25.45 19.61 29.27
C PRO A 130 -26.18 20.96 29.38
N LEU A 131 -26.30 21.66 28.25
CA LEU A 131 -26.90 23.01 28.15
C LEU A 131 -28.42 23.03 28.23
N LEU A 132 -29.07 21.90 28.50
CA LEU A 132 -30.52 21.80 28.58
C LEU A 132 -30.92 21.08 29.87
N PRO A 133 -31.80 21.67 30.68
CA PRO A 133 -32.50 20.92 31.71
C PRO A 133 -33.35 19.86 31.00
N THR A 134 -33.08 18.58 31.24
CA THR A 134 -34.01 17.52 30.85
C THR A 134 -35.35 17.78 31.53
N PRO A 135 -36.47 17.91 30.79
CA PRO A 135 -37.77 18.09 31.42
C PRO A 135 -38.08 16.86 32.26
N VAL A 136 -38.18 17.06 33.57
CA VAL A 136 -38.62 16.04 34.52
C VAL A 136 -40.11 15.84 34.29
N TYR A 137 -40.47 14.77 33.59
CA TYR A 137 -41.87 14.37 33.48
C TYR A 137 -42.31 13.79 34.83
N ALA A 138 -43.00 14.60 35.62
CA ALA A 138 -43.62 14.14 36.86
C ALA A 138 -44.76 13.16 36.52
N PRO A 139 -44.82 11.97 37.13
CA PRO A 139 -45.97 11.09 36.97
C PRO A 139 -47.18 11.71 37.68
N SER A 140 -48.19 12.08 36.91
CA SER A 140 -49.48 12.56 37.38
C SER A 140 -50.19 11.47 38.20
N GLY A 141 -49.97 11.46 39.51
CA GLY A 141 -50.82 10.75 40.46
C GLY A 141 -52.20 11.41 40.50
N LEU A 142 -53.14 10.91 39.71
CA LEU A 142 -54.56 11.24 39.88
C LEU A 142 -55.15 10.35 40.96
N LYS A 143 -55.55 11.04 42.02
CA LYS A 143 -56.09 10.55 43.28
C LYS A 143 -57.46 9.93 43.06
N THR A 144 -57.67 8.77 43.69
CA THR A 144 -58.97 8.25 44.14
C THR A 144 -59.79 9.31 44.87
N PHE A 145 -61.09 9.44 44.60
CA PHE A 145 -62.10 9.79 45.62
C PHE A 145 -63.53 9.37 45.19
N GLN A 146 -64.15 8.60 46.09
CA GLN A 146 -65.55 8.19 46.29
C GLN A 146 -66.31 7.40 45.21
#